data_AF-A0A1G9IC83-F1
#
_entry.id   AF-A0A1G9IC83-F1
#
_cell.length_a   1.000
_cell.length_b   1.000
_cell.length_c   1.000
_cell.angle_alpha   90.00
_cell.angle_beta   90.00
_cell.angle_gamma   90.00
#
_symmetry.space_group_name_H-M   'P 1'
#
loop_
_entity.id
_entity.type
_entity.pdbx_description
1 polymer ?
#
loop_
_entity_poly.entity_id
_entity_poly.type
_entity_poly.pdbx_seq_one_letter_code
_entity_poly.pdbx_strand_id
1 'polypeptide(L)'
;MNGRGPVAHLLAAEAIALAILVVFTVAGFDVSVWPWLLFGALGGAAWWVVGTRVPTAPAVGWRPPRADPAPMRFAADLQTRRTVTMIDDAQPAKGFTAVALTDALADRAAARLVRHHGLPADDPLAQAEGLLSPQLLDYLRRAGTDRTRTVSPRTLRLYLKEIEAL
;
A
#
# COMPACT_ATOMS: atom_id res chain seq x y z
N MET A 1 2.33 -24.74 -3.65
CA MET A 1 3.04 -26.01 -3.34
C MET A 1 3.84 -26.39 -4.58
N ASN A 2 5.13 -26.05 -4.64
CA ASN A 2 5.97 -26.53 -5.73
C ASN A 2 6.25 -28.01 -5.46
N GLY A 3 5.54 -28.88 -6.17
CA GLY A 3 5.59 -30.34 -6.03
C GLY A 3 6.90 -30.94 -6.51
N ARG A 4 8.04 -30.52 -5.96
CA ARG A 4 9.28 -31.30 -6.05
C ARG A 4 9.20 -32.38 -4.97
N GLY A 5 8.65 -33.53 -5.37
CA GLY A 5 8.48 -34.68 -4.49
C GLY A 5 9.81 -35.23 -3.96
N PRO A 6 9.76 -36.19 -3.01
CA PRO A 6 10.95 -36.82 -2.41
C PRO A 6 11.96 -37.33 -3.46
N VAL A 7 11.46 -37.73 -4.62
CA VAL A 7 12.24 -38.19 -5.77
C VAL A 7 13.25 -37.14 -6.25
N ALA A 8 12.89 -35.85 -6.30
CA ALA A 8 13.79 -34.81 -6.79
C ALA A 8 14.97 -34.58 -5.83
N HIS A 9 14.75 -34.72 -4.52
CA HIS A 9 15.81 -34.60 -3.52
C HIS A 9 16.71 -35.82 -3.51
N LEU A 10 16.16 -37.02 -3.72
CA LEU A 10 16.94 -38.25 -3.87
C LEU A 10 17.83 -38.19 -5.11
N LEU A 11 17.29 -37.79 -6.26
CA LEU A 11 18.07 -37.67 -7.50
C LEU A 11 19.19 -36.63 -7.39
N ALA A 12 18.95 -35.50 -6.72
CA ALA A 12 19.98 -34.49 -6.50
C ALA A 12 21.09 -35.02 -5.56
N ALA A 13 20.72 -35.74 -4.49
CA ALA A 13 21.68 -36.33 -3.57
C ALA A 13 22.50 -37.45 -4.23
N GLU A 14 21.88 -38.30 -5.04
CA GLU A 14 22.58 -39.33 -5.82
C GLU A 14 23.53 -38.72 -6.85
N ALA A 15 23.13 -37.65 -7.54
CA ALA A 15 24.00 -36.97 -8.49
C ALA A 15 25.26 -36.41 -7.82
N ILE A 16 25.13 -35.86 -6.62
CA ILE A 16 26.27 -35.37 -5.82
C ILE A 16 27.16 -36.55 -5.38
N ALA A 17 26.57 -37.64 -4.89
CA ALA A 17 27.32 -38.83 -4.48
C ALA A 17 28.11 -39.45 -5.64
N LEU A 18 27.50 -39.53 -6.84
CA LEU A 18 28.15 -39.98 -8.07
C LEU A 18 29.29 -39.04 -8.49
N ALA A 19 29.10 -37.73 -8.42
CA ALA A 19 30.15 -36.78 -8.74
C ALA A 19 31.37 -36.93 -7.82
N ILE A 20 31.15 -37.13 -6.51
CA ILE A 20 32.23 -37.37 -5.55
C ILE A 20 32.93 -38.69 -5.87
N LEU A 21 32.17 -39.76 -6.14
CA LEU A 21 32.73 -41.05 -6.52
C LEU A 21 33.64 -40.95 -7.76
N VAL A 22 33.22 -40.21 -8.80
CA VAL A 22 34.01 -39.98 -10.01
C VAL A 22 35.31 -39.25 -9.70
N VAL A 23 35.30 -38.25 -8.81
CA VAL A 23 36.52 -37.55 -8.40
C VAL A 23 37.50 -38.49 -7.69
N PHE A 24 37.00 -39.35 -6.79
CA PHE A 24 37.83 -40.32 -6.07
C PHE A 24 38.40 -41.42 -6.98
N THR A 25 37.62 -41.90 -7.95
CA THR A 25 38.11 -42.90 -8.92
C THR A 25 39.13 -42.31 -9.88
N VAL A 26 38.96 -41.07 -10.35
CA VAL A 26 39.96 -40.36 -11.15
C VAL A 26 41.25 -40.11 -10.35
N ALA A 27 41.14 -39.90 -9.03
CA ALA A 27 42.28 -39.79 -8.13
C ALA A 27 42.98 -41.13 -7.84
N GLY A 28 42.52 -42.25 -8.42
CA GLY A 28 43.16 -43.56 -8.32
C GLY A 28 42.80 -44.37 -7.08
N PHE A 29 41.76 -43.97 -6.34
CA PHE A 29 41.26 -44.75 -5.22
C PHE A 29 40.28 -45.82 -5.71
N ASP A 30 40.46 -47.06 -5.24
CA ASP A 30 39.51 -48.14 -5.48
C ASP A 30 38.38 -48.03 -4.45
N VAL A 31 37.24 -47.48 -4.89
CA VAL A 31 36.14 -47.11 -4.02
C VAL A 31 34.89 -47.90 -4.40
N SER A 32 34.43 -48.74 -3.48
CA SER A 32 33.17 -49.47 -3.63
C SER A 32 31.99 -48.51 -3.81
N VAL A 33 31.15 -48.76 -4.81
CA VAL A 33 30.02 -47.90 -5.19
C VAL A 33 28.87 -47.97 -4.19
N TRP A 34 28.68 -49.14 -3.55
CA TRP A 34 27.53 -49.42 -2.69
C TRP A 34 27.41 -48.49 -1.46
N PRO A 35 28.49 -48.21 -0.70
CA PRO A 35 28.43 -47.26 0.42
C PRO A 35 28.00 -45.86 0.00
N TRP A 36 28.41 -45.39 -1.17
CA TRP A 36 28.10 -44.04 -1.66
C TRP A 36 26.63 -43.89 -2.08
N LEU A 37 26.07 -44.91 -2.73
CA LEU A 37 24.63 -44.95 -3.04
C LEU A 37 23.80 -44.95 -1.75
N LEU A 38 24.21 -45.73 -0.76
CA LEU A 38 23.52 -45.81 0.52
C LEU A 38 23.59 -44.48 1.28
N PHE A 39 24.75 -43.81 1.24
CA PHE A 39 24.93 -42.49 1.84
C PHE A 39 24.10 -41.41 1.14
N GLY A 40 24.04 -41.42 -0.19
CA GLY A 40 23.21 -40.51 -0.99
C GLY A 40 21.72 -40.70 -0.71
N ALA A 41 21.25 -41.95 -0.64
CA ALA A 41 19.87 -42.28 -0.32
C ALA A 41 19.48 -41.81 1.10
N LEU A 42 20.32 -42.10 2.10
CA LEU A 42 20.08 -41.67 3.49
C LEU A 42 20.13 -40.14 3.62
N GLY A 43 21.08 -39.47 2.97
CA GLY A 43 21.20 -38.02 2.96
C GLY A 43 20.00 -37.34 2.31
N GLY A 44 19.54 -37.83 1.17
CA GLY A 44 18.36 -37.33 0.49
C GLY A 44 17.07 -37.53 1.29
N ALA A 45 16.92 -38.68 1.96
CA ALA A 45 15.80 -38.96 2.85
C ALA A 45 15.80 -38.04 4.08
N ALA A 46 16.94 -37.86 4.74
CA ALA A 46 17.09 -36.96 5.87
C ALA A 46 16.78 -35.51 5.49
N TRP A 47 17.30 -35.04 4.34
CA TRP A 47 17.05 -33.70 3.81
C TRP A 47 15.55 -33.48 3.52
N TRP A 48 14.88 -34.48 2.95
CA TRP A 48 13.44 -34.42 2.70
C TRP A 48 12.64 -34.34 4.01
N VAL A 49 12.97 -35.16 5.02
CA VAL A 49 12.30 -35.12 6.33
C VAL A 49 12.49 -33.74 6.99
N VAL A 50 13.69 -33.18 6.96
CA VAL A 50 13.95 -31.83 7.49
C VAL A 50 13.15 -30.78 6.72
N GLY A 51 13.15 -30.84 5.38
CA GLY A 51 12.42 -29.90 4.53
C GLY A 51 10.90 -29.92 4.73
N THR A 52 10.32 -31.08 5.06
CA THR A 52 8.88 -31.20 5.38
C THR A 52 8.50 -30.63 6.75
N ARG A 53 9.45 -30.50 7.68
CA ARG A 53 9.22 -29.95 9.03
C ARG A 53 9.47 -28.45 9.14
N VAL A 54 10.13 -27.84 8.15
CA VAL A 54 10.24 -26.37 8.09
C VAL A 54 8.87 -25.82 7.68
N PRO A 55 8.22 -24.97 8.50
CA PRO A 55 6.98 -24.32 8.12
C PRO A 55 7.23 -23.53 6.85
N THR A 56 6.65 -23.97 5.74
CA THR A 56 6.72 -23.21 4.49
C THR A 56 5.93 -21.95 4.74
N ALA A 57 6.61 -20.81 4.78
CA ALA A 57 5.95 -19.51 4.82
C ALA A 57 4.90 -19.47 3.70
N PRO A 58 3.64 -19.09 4.00
CA PRO A 58 2.58 -19.15 3.01
C PRO A 58 3.02 -18.34 1.79
N ALA A 59 2.94 -18.96 0.62
CA ALA A 59 3.25 -18.29 -0.63
C ALA A 59 2.41 -17.00 -0.70
N VAL A 60 3.08 -15.86 -0.82
CA VAL A 60 2.45 -14.54 -0.99
C VAL A 60 1.88 -14.49 -2.40
N GLY A 61 0.78 -15.20 -2.60
CA GLY A 61 -0.05 -15.08 -3.80
C GLY A 61 -0.91 -13.84 -3.65
N TRP A 62 -0.93 -13.00 -4.68
CA TRP A 62 -1.88 -11.91 -4.78
C TRP A 62 -3.30 -12.46 -4.57
N ARG A 63 -3.96 -12.03 -3.48
CA ARG A 63 -5.37 -12.32 -3.23
C ARG A 63 -6.17 -11.20 -3.87
N PRO A 64 -7.15 -11.50 -4.75
CA PRO A 64 -8.08 -10.47 -5.18
C PRO A 64 -8.77 -9.90 -3.92
N PRO A 65 -8.93 -8.57 -3.83
CA PRO A 65 -9.63 -7.96 -2.70
C PRO A 65 -11.02 -8.59 -2.63
N ARG A 66 -11.29 -9.32 -1.54
CA ARG A 66 -12.66 -9.70 -1.22
C ARG A 66 -13.40 -8.39 -1.01
N ALA A 67 -14.49 -8.19 -1.74
CA ALA A 67 -15.45 -7.16 -1.38
C ALA A 67 -15.83 -7.43 0.08
N ASP A 68 -15.52 -6.48 0.96
CA ASP A 68 -15.96 -6.55 2.34
C ASP A 68 -17.47 -6.82 2.33
N PRO A 69 -17.98 -7.74 3.17
CA PRO A 69 -19.41 -7.90 3.31
C PRO A 69 -19.97 -6.50 3.61
N ALA A 70 -20.81 -5.99 2.70
CA ALA A 70 -21.43 -4.69 2.86
C ALA A 70 -21.99 -4.65 4.28
N PRO A 71 -21.60 -3.67 5.12
CA PRO A 71 -21.97 -3.69 6.52
C PRO A 71 -23.49 -3.74 6.57
N MET A 72 -24.03 -4.84 7.11
CA MET A 72 -25.43 -4.90 7.49
C MET A 72 -25.65 -3.65 8.33
N ARG A 73 -26.52 -2.75 7.84
CA ARG A 73 -26.88 -1.50 8.49
C ARG A 73 -27.72 -1.82 9.73
N PHE A 74 -27.13 -2.53 10.69
CA PHE A 74 -27.63 -2.56 12.03
C PHE A 74 -27.35 -1.20 12.64
N ALA A 75 -28.26 -0.75 13.50
CA ALA A 75 -28.19 0.49 14.25
C ALA A 75 -26.94 0.51 15.14
N ALA A 76 -25.78 0.75 14.54
CA ALA A 76 -24.55 0.94 15.27
C ALA A 76 -24.69 2.23 16.08
N ASP A 77 -24.47 2.10 17.37
CA ASP A 77 -24.49 3.17 18.34
C ASP A 77 -23.64 4.36 17.85
N LEU A 78 -24.05 5.58 18.19
CA LEU A 78 -23.47 6.83 17.67
C LEU A 78 -21.96 6.89 17.97
N GLN A 79 -21.56 6.27 19.08
CA GLN A 79 -20.17 6.08 19.49
C GLN A 79 -19.39 5.19 18.51
N THR A 80 -19.96 4.07 18.04
CA THR A 80 -19.32 3.20 17.06
C THR A 80 -19.15 3.90 15.71
N ARG A 81 -20.12 4.72 15.29
CA ARG A 81 -19.99 5.56 14.08
C ARG A 81 -18.84 6.54 14.19
N ARG A 82 -18.74 7.26 15.32
CA ARG A 82 -17.62 8.19 15.58
C ARG A 82 -16.27 7.48 15.55
N THR A 83 -16.18 6.30 16.16
CA THR A 83 -14.92 5.52 16.17
C THR A 83 -14.53 5.04 14.78
N VAL A 84 -15.48 4.60 13.95
CA VAL A 84 -15.22 4.19 12.56
C VAL A 84 -14.74 5.39 11.75
N THR A 85 -15.39 6.56 11.87
CA THR A 85 -14.94 7.78 11.19
C THR A 85 -13.55 8.21 11.66
N MET A 86 -13.26 8.16 12.96
CA MET A 86 -11.93 8.47 13.49
C MET A 86 -10.85 7.51 12.98
N ILE A 87 -11.15 6.21 12.88
CA ILE A 87 -10.20 5.21 12.36
C ILE A 87 -9.97 5.38 10.86
N ASP A 88 -11.04 5.67 10.12
CA ASP A 88 -11.01 5.86 8.68
C ASP A 88 -10.26 7.15 8.29
N ASP A 89 -10.42 8.22 9.08
CA ASP A 89 -9.69 9.49 8.91
C ASP A 89 -8.26 9.44 9.44
N ALA A 90 -7.96 8.53 10.38
CA ALA A 90 -6.60 8.28 10.87
C ALA A 90 -5.74 7.42 9.92
N GLN A 91 -6.29 6.94 8.80
CA GLN A 91 -5.51 6.18 7.82
C GLN A 91 -4.48 7.10 7.12
N PRO A 92 -3.17 6.76 7.13
CA PRO A 92 -2.12 7.56 6.49
C PRO A 92 -2.28 7.68 4.96
N ALA A 93 -3.10 6.82 4.34
CA ALA A 93 -3.46 6.88 2.93
C ALA A 93 -4.60 7.87 2.60
N LYS A 94 -5.35 8.37 3.59
CA LYS A 94 -6.31 9.48 3.43
C LYS A 94 -5.65 10.86 3.59
N GLY A 95 -4.33 10.93 3.43
CA GLY A 95 -3.60 12.18 3.39
C GLY A 95 -4.17 13.12 2.34
N PHE A 96 -4.75 14.23 2.80
CA PHE A 96 -4.95 15.46 2.04
C PHE A 96 -5.65 15.27 0.68
N THR A 97 -6.96 15.03 0.71
CA THR A 97 -7.76 14.98 -0.52
C THR A 97 -7.84 16.35 -1.18
N ALA A 98 -8.02 16.40 -2.50
CA ALA A 98 -8.23 17.67 -3.23
C ALA A 98 -9.42 18.46 -2.67
N VAL A 99 -10.41 17.77 -2.11
CA VAL A 99 -11.56 18.37 -1.40
C VAL A 99 -11.10 19.03 -0.11
N ALA A 100 -10.40 18.30 0.77
CA ALA A 100 -9.91 18.85 2.04
C ALA A 100 -8.95 20.04 1.84
N LEU A 101 -8.12 20.00 0.78
CA LEU A 101 -7.29 21.14 0.40
C LEU A 101 -8.14 22.34 0.00
N THR A 102 -9.17 22.13 -0.82
CA THR A 102 -9.99 23.22 -1.34
C THR A 102 -10.86 23.84 -0.25
N ASP A 103 -11.40 23.02 0.65
CA ASP A 103 -12.13 23.48 1.84
C ASP A 103 -11.22 24.31 2.75
N ALA A 104 -10.01 23.82 3.04
CA ALA A 104 -9.04 24.57 3.85
C ALA A 104 -8.63 25.91 3.21
N LEU A 105 -8.52 25.97 1.88
CA LEU A 105 -8.25 27.22 1.16
C LEU A 105 -9.46 28.17 1.22
N ALA A 106 -10.67 27.66 1.04
CA ALA A 106 -11.90 28.43 1.10
C ALA A 106 -12.10 29.04 2.49
N ASP A 107 -11.92 28.25 3.54
CA ASP A 107 -12.01 28.69 4.94
C ASP A 107 -10.98 29.79 5.25
N ARG A 108 -9.74 29.61 4.77
CA ARG A 108 -8.67 30.58 5.02
C ARG A 108 -8.87 31.89 4.25
N ALA A 109 -9.37 31.82 3.01
CA ALA A 109 -9.74 33.00 2.23
C ALA A 109 -10.92 33.74 2.87
N ALA A 110 -11.99 33.04 3.24
CA ALA A 110 -13.16 33.58 3.91
C ALA A 110 -12.79 34.30 5.21
N ALA A 111 -11.99 33.65 6.07
CA ALA A 111 -11.56 34.23 7.34
C ALA A 111 -10.76 35.54 7.16
N ARG A 112 -9.94 35.64 6.12
CA ARG A 112 -9.19 36.86 5.81
C ARG A 112 -10.07 37.95 5.22
N LEU A 113 -10.96 37.60 4.31
CA LEU A 113 -11.92 38.54 3.71
C LEU A 113 -12.80 39.21 4.77
N VAL A 114 -13.31 38.44 5.74
CA VAL A 114 -14.05 38.99 6.88
C VAL A 114 -13.16 39.88 7.74
N ARG A 115 -11.93 39.43 8.05
CA ARG A 115 -11.01 40.13 8.97
C ARG A 115 -10.44 41.43 8.40
N HIS A 116 -10.00 41.43 7.14
CA HIS A 116 -9.25 42.53 6.53
C HIS A 116 -10.14 43.45 5.68
N HIS A 117 -11.25 42.93 5.14
CA HIS A 117 -12.15 43.69 4.26
C HIS A 117 -13.57 43.84 4.83
N GLY A 118 -13.87 43.28 6.01
CA GLY A 118 -15.15 43.48 6.69
C GLY A 118 -16.35 42.84 5.97
N LEU A 119 -16.11 41.82 5.14
CA LEU A 119 -17.17 41.13 4.41
C LEU A 119 -18.09 40.35 5.38
N PRO A 120 -19.38 40.18 5.02
CA PRO A 120 -20.34 39.46 5.86
C PRO A 120 -19.94 37.99 6.02
N ALA A 121 -20.03 37.50 7.25
CA ALA A 121 -19.58 36.15 7.63
C ALA A 121 -20.42 35.04 7.01
N ASP A 122 -21.64 35.35 6.57
CA ASP A 122 -22.62 34.37 6.09
C ASP A 122 -22.26 33.84 4.69
N ASP A 123 -21.73 34.71 3.81
CA ASP A 123 -21.23 34.33 2.48
C ASP A 123 -20.14 35.30 1.96
N PRO A 124 -18.93 35.24 2.54
CA PRO A 124 -17.84 36.14 2.18
C PRO A 124 -17.30 35.89 0.76
N LEU A 125 -17.45 34.68 0.22
CA LEU A 125 -16.97 34.32 -1.12
C LEU A 125 -17.91 34.82 -2.23
N ALA A 126 -19.21 34.97 -1.97
CA ALA A 126 -20.13 35.60 -2.90
C ALA A 126 -19.83 37.09 -3.14
N GLN A 127 -19.23 37.76 -2.15
CA GLN A 127 -18.93 39.20 -2.20
C GLN A 127 -17.45 39.52 -2.42
N ALA A 128 -16.60 38.50 -2.61
CA ALA A 128 -15.16 38.66 -2.86
C ALA A 128 -14.80 39.13 -4.28
N GLU A 129 -15.79 39.48 -5.11
CA GLU A 129 -15.57 39.91 -6.49
C GLU A 129 -14.80 41.24 -6.52
N GLY A 130 -13.66 41.26 -7.24
CA GLY A 130 -12.74 42.38 -7.26
C GLY A 130 -11.65 42.37 -6.16
N LEU A 131 -11.77 41.51 -5.14
CA LEU A 131 -10.74 41.29 -4.12
C LEU A 131 -9.88 40.05 -4.40
N LEU A 132 -10.44 39.07 -5.09
CA LEU A 132 -9.75 37.87 -5.57
C LEU A 132 -9.80 37.78 -7.09
N SER A 133 -8.83 37.08 -7.67
CA SER A 133 -8.79 36.77 -9.09
C SER A 133 -10.02 35.94 -9.48
N PRO A 134 -10.59 36.17 -10.68
CA PRO A 134 -11.77 35.42 -11.13
C PRO A 134 -11.56 33.90 -11.16
N GLN A 135 -10.33 33.46 -11.42
CA GLN A 135 -9.97 32.04 -11.49
C GLN A 135 -9.96 31.38 -10.11
N LEU A 136 -9.44 32.07 -9.09
CA LEU A 136 -9.44 31.60 -7.71
C LEU A 136 -10.86 31.58 -7.15
N LEU A 137 -11.62 32.64 -7.40
CA LEU A 137 -12.99 32.77 -6.90
C LEU A 137 -13.94 31.75 -7.55
N ASP A 138 -13.78 31.48 -8.85
CA ASP A 138 -14.50 30.38 -9.52
C ASP A 138 -14.08 29.00 -8.98
N TYR A 139 -12.80 28.82 -8.69
CA TYR A 139 -12.28 27.59 -8.08
C TYR A 139 -12.86 27.35 -6.67
N LEU A 140 -12.90 28.37 -5.82
CA LEU A 140 -13.43 28.27 -4.45
C LEU A 140 -14.96 28.12 -4.43
N ARG A 141 -15.70 28.82 -5.30
CA ARG A 141 -17.17 28.70 -5.38
C ARG A 141 -17.60 27.32 -5.91
N ARG A 142 -16.85 26.74 -6.84
CA ARG A 142 -17.15 25.42 -7.42
C ARG A 142 -16.69 24.25 -6.55
N ALA A 143 -15.88 24.48 -5.53
CA ALA A 143 -15.42 23.46 -4.59
C ALA A 143 -16.57 22.63 -3.97
N GLY A 144 -17.70 23.29 -3.69
CA GLY A 144 -18.88 22.63 -3.13
C GLY A 144 -19.62 21.71 -4.11
N THR A 145 -19.47 21.93 -5.42
CA THR A 145 -20.26 21.28 -6.48
C THR A 145 -19.45 20.33 -7.37
N ASP A 146 -18.18 20.62 -7.66
CA ASP A 146 -17.30 19.77 -8.48
C ASP A 146 -16.02 19.38 -7.70
N ARG A 147 -16.15 18.30 -6.93
CA ARG A 147 -15.19 17.82 -5.92
C ARG A 147 -13.96 17.10 -6.49
N THR A 148 -13.80 17.06 -7.81
CA THR A 148 -12.74 16.25 -8.46
C THR A 148 -11.66 17.06 -9.14
N ARG A 149 -11.77 18.39 -9.14
CA ARG A 149 -10.86 19.26 -9.91
C ARG A 149 -9.52 19.40 -9.23
N THR A 150 -8.50 18.75 -9.79
CA THR A 150 -7.12 18.87 -9.33
C THR A 150 -6.45 20.08 -9.97
N VAL A 151 -5.67 20.82 -9.17
CA VAL A 151 -4.93 22.00 -9.63
C VAL A 151 -3.44 21.69 -9.60
N SER A 152 -2.69 22.23 -10.56
CA SER A 152 -1.24 22.06 -10.56
C SER A 152 -0.60 22.68 -9.31
N PRO A 153 0.52 22.13 -8.80
CA PRO A 153 1.24 22.69 -7.66
C PRO A 153 1.67 24.15 -7.85
N ARG A 154 1.96 24.55 -9.10
CA ARG A 154 2.33 25.93 -9.44
C ARG A 154 1.15 26.89 -9.25
N THR A 155 -0.02 26.50 -9.72
CA THR A 155 -1.26 27.29 -9.57
C THR A 155 -1.68 27.37 -8.11
N LEU A 156 -1.55 26.27 -7.35
CA LEU A 156 -1.81 26.26 -5.92
C LEU A 156 -0.96 27.28 -5.14
N ARG A 157 0.33 27.38 -5.47
CA ARG A 157 1.23 28.39 -4.87
C ARG A 157 0.80 29.82 -5.22
N LEU A 158 0.31 30.05 -6.43
CA LEU A 158 -0.20 31.37 -6.83
C LEU A 158 -1.46 31.73 -6.02
N TYR A 159 -2.39 30.79 -5.87
CA TYR A 159 -3.59 30.99 -5.07
C TYR A 159 -3.30 31.22 -3.60
N LEU A 160 -2.37 30.47 -3.02
CA LEU A 160 -1.92 30.69 -1.64
C LEU A 160 -1.32 32.10 -1.47
N LYS A 161 -0.46 32.52 -2.38
CA LYS A 161 0.17 33.85 -2.33
C LYS A 161 -0.87 34.98 -2.46
N GLU A 162 -1.89 34.76 -3.29
CA GLU A 162 -2.99 35.71 -3.46
C GLU A 162 -3.84 35.82 -2.18
N ILE A 163 -4.22 34.69 -1.57
CA ILE A 163 -4.92 34.67 -0.28
C ILE A 163 -4.08 35.29 0.83
N GLU A 164 -2.76 35.13 0.79
CA GLU A 164 -1.83 35.74 1.74
C GLU A 164 -1.68 37.26 1.57
N ALA A 165 -2.06 37.82 0.42
CA ALA A 165 -1.98 39.24 0.12
C ALA A 165 -3.26 40.03 0.46
N LEU A 166 -4.37 39.33 0.76
CA LEU A 166 -5.58 39.89 1.40
C LEU A 166 -5.29 40.33 2.84
#